data_AF-A0A383CDJ9-F1
#
_entry.id   AF-A0A383CDJ9-F1
#
_cell.length_a   1.000
_cell.length_b   1.000
_cell.length_c   1.000
_cell.angle_alpha   90.00
_cell.angle_beta   90.00
_cell.angle_gamma   90.00
#
_symmetry.space_group_name_H-M   'P 1'
#
loop_
_entity.id
_entity.type
_entity.pdbx_description
1 polymer ?
#
loop_
_entity_poly.entity_id
_entity_poly.type
_entity_poly.pdbx_seq_one_letter_code
_entity_poly.pdbx_strand_id
1 'polypeptide(L)'
;VATDIVDVLIVGAGASGAAAAWSLADTRMRIVCLEQGDWVKPTDYPSNGEDWESRAGYGDFAINPNRRKLDVDYPINEDNSPISVANFNGVGGGTILYAGHFPRFHPSDFRVKSLDGIADDWPINYQTLEPYYDENDRIMGVSGLAG
;
A
#
# COMPACT_ATOMS: atom_id res chain seq x y z
N VAL A 1 -14.06 -26.93 10.88
CA VAL A 1 -13.34 -25.94 11.73
C VAL A 1 -11.86 -26.11 11.43
N ALA A 2 -11.17 -25.07 10.95
CA ALA A 2 -9.72 -25.14 10.76
C ALA A 2 -9.06 -25.35 12.12
N THR A 3 -8.19 -26.37 12.25
CA THR A 3 -7.59 -26.78 13.53
C THR A 3 -6.12 -26.36 13.65
N ASP A 4 -5.54 -25.81 12.59
CA ASP A 4 -4.15 -25.37 12.58
C ASP A 4 -4.03 -23.97 13.19
N ILE A 5 -3.42 -23.91 14.37
CA ILE A 5 -3.01 -22.65 15.01
C ILE A 5 -1.93 -22.00 14.15
N VAL A 6 -1.97 -20.67 14.00
CA VAL A 6 -0.91 -19.89 13.35
C VAL A 6 -0.20 -19.02 14.37
N ASP A 7 1.06 -18.69 14.13
CA ASP A 7 1.84 -17.83 15.03
C ASP A 7 1.59 -16.35 14.71
N VAL A 8 1.36 -16.04 13.43
CA VAL A 8 1.08 -14.69 12.94
C VAL A 8 -0.06 -14.71 11.93
N LEU A 9 -1.04 -13.82 12.13
CA LEU A 9 -2.12 -13.54 11.20
C LEU A 9 -1.96 -12.12 10.66
N ILE A 10 -1.80 -12.01 9.35
CA ILE A 10 -1.76 -10.74 8.62
C ILE A 10 -3.11 -10.55 7.93
N VAL A 11 -3.72 -9.37 8.10
CA VAL A 11 -4.99 -9.01 7.47
C VAL A 11 -4.72 -7.92 6.44
N GLY A 12 -4.86 -8.28 5.17
CA GLY A 12 -4.52 -7.48 4.00
C GLY A 12 -3.20 -7.92 3.36
N ALA A 13 -3.25 -8.33 2.09
CA ALA A 13 -2.08 -8.71 1.30
C ALA A 13 -1.57 -7.55 0.42
N GLY A 14 -1.70 -6.32 0.91
CA GLY A 14 -1.16 -5.11 0.28
C GLY A 14 0.31 -4.85 0.61
N ALA A 15 0.83 -3.69 0.22
CA ALA A 15 2.24 -3.32 0.39
C ALA A 15 2.79 -3.56 1.81
N SER A 16 2.06 -3.11 2.84
CA SER A 16 2.46 -3.24 4.24
C SER A 16 2.37 -4.69 4.74
N GLY A 17 1.32 -5.42 4.38
CA GLY A 17 1.16 -6.83 4.72
C GLY A 17 2.23 -7.70 4.08
N ALA A 18 2.58 -7.42 2.82
CA ALA A 18 3.68 -8.08 2.12
C ALA A 18 5.04 -7.79 2.78
N ALA A 19 5.31 -6.53 3.16
CA ALA A 19 6.55 -6.17 3.87
C ALA A 19 6.66 -6.87 5.24
N ALA A 20 5.57 -6.96 6.00
CA ALA A 20 5.52 -7.68 7.26
C ALA A 20 5.70 -9.19 7.08
N ALA A 21 5.05 -9.79 6.07
CA ALA A 21 5.24 -11.19 5.74
C ALA A 21 6.69 -11.49 5.33
N TRP A 22 7.30 -10.61 4.52
CA TRP A 22 8.68 -10.72 4.07
C TRP A 22 9.67 -10.66 5.24
N SER A 23 9.50 -9.72 6.18
CA SER A 23 10.39 -9.60 7.35
C SER A 23 10.33 -10.82 8.29
N LEU A 24 9.26 -11.60 8.19
CA LEU A 24 9.05 -12.83 8.95
C LEU A 24 9.31 -14.10 8.14
N ALA A 25 9.60 -14.00 6.84
CA ALA A 25 9.62 -15.14 5.92
C ALA A 25 10.70 -16.19 6.27
N ASP A 26 11.86 -15.75 6.77
CA ASP A 26 12.96 -16.63 7.17
C ASP A 26 12.84 -17.16 8.61
N THR A 27 11.76 -16.78 9.31
CA THR A 27 11.46 -17.36 10.60
C THR A 27 10.85 -18.76 10.44
N ARG A 28 10.75 -19.51 11.53
CA ARG A 28 10.00 -20.78 11.55
C ARG A 28 8.54 -20.60 11.94
N MET A 29 8.04 -19.35 11.94
CA MET A 29 6.66 -19.05 12.28
C MET A 29 5.72 -19.50 11.18
N ARG A 30 4.55 -20.00 11.55
CA ARG A 30 3.43 -20.24 10.66
C ARG A 30 2.67 -18.94 10.48
N ILE A 31 2.80 -18.37 9.30
CA ILE A 31 2.24 -17.06 8.95
C ILE A 31 1.10 -17.29 7.97
N VAL A 32 -0.08 -16.72 8.26
CA VAL A 32 -1.21 -16.69 7.33
C VAL A 32 -1.54 -15.25 6.99
N CYS A 33 -1.70 -14.97 5.70
CA CYS A 33 -2.18 -13.70 5.20
C CYS A 33 -3.59 -13.88 4.66
N LEU A 34 -4.55 -13.12 5.18
CA LEU A 34 -5.92 -13.08 4.66
C LEU A 34 -6.07 -11.83 3.80
N GLU A 35 -6.66 -11.99 2.63
CA GLU A 35 -6.99 -10.90 1.71
C GLU A 35 -8.46 -11.03 1.32
N GLN A 36 -9.13 -9.89 1.20
CA GLN A 36 -10.54 -9.84 0.83
C GLN A 36 -10.73 -10.09 -0.67
N GLY A 37 -9.80 -9.59 -1.49
CA GLY A 37 -9.81 -9.84 -2.93
C GLY A 37 -8.99 -11.06 -3.36
N ASP A 38 -8.92 -11.27 -4.68
CA ASP A 38 -8.16 -12.36 -5.30
C ASP A 38 -6.83 -11.85 -5.89
N TRP A 39 -6.06 -12.78 -6.45
CA TRP A 39 -4.85 -12.48 -7.22
C TRP A 39 -5.18 -11.78 -8.54
N VAL A 40 -4.48 -10.68 -8.80
CA VAL A 40 -4.54 -10.02 -10.10
C VAL A 40 -3.46 -10.59 -11.00
N LYS A 41 -3.83 -11.03 -12.21
CA LYS A 41 -2.84 -11.50 -13.18
C LYS A 41 -2.12 -10.31 -13.80
N PRO A 42 -0.78 -10.30 -13.86
CA PRO A 42 -0.04 -9.22 -14.50
C PRO A 42 -0.41 -8.98 -15.97
N THR A 43 -0.90 -10.01 -16.67
CA THR A 43 -1.40 -9.89 -18.06
C THR A 43 -2.64 -9.02 -18.17
N ASP A 44 -3.42 -8.90 -17.10
CA ASP A 44 -4.69 -8.20 -17.10
C ASP A 44 -4.51 -6.72 -16.74
N TYR A 45 -3.30 -6.30 -16.35
CA TYR A 45 -3.00 -4.92 -15.98
C TYR A 45 -3.34 -3.95 -17.13
N PRO A 46 -3.98 -2.80 -16.83
CA PRO A 46 -4.33 -1.81 -17.83
C PRO A 46 -3.17 -1.36 -18.70
N SER A 47 -1.96 -1.28 -18.13
CA SER A 47 -0.74 -0.85 -18.82
C SER A 47 -0.31 -1.76 -19.99
N ASN A 48 -0.91 -2.94 -20.14
CA ASN A 48 -0.67 -3.83 -21.28
C ASN A 48 -1.52 -3.47 -22.52
N GLY A 49 -2.48 -2.54 -22.40
CA GLY A 49 -3.41 -2.16 -23.46
C GLY A 49 -3.41 -0.66 -23.75
N GLU A 50 -3.90 -0.28 -24.94
CA GLU A 50 -4.06 1.13 -25.33
C GLU A 50 -5.24 1.82 -24.62
N ASP A 51 -6.15 1.05 -24.03
CA ASP A 51 -7.35 1.52 -23.32
C ASP A 51 -7.12 1.78 -21.83
N TRP A 52 -5.85 1.83 -21.40
CA TRP A 52 -5.47 1.86 -19.99
C TRP A 52 -6.13 2.99 -19.20
N GLU A 53 -6.25 4.19 -19.79
CA GLU A 53 -6.89 5.37 -19.17
C GLU A 53 -8.37 5.12 -18.90
N SER A 54 -9.06 4.46 -19.84
CA SER A 54 -10.47 4.13 -19.70
C SER A 54 -10.66 3.10 -18.58
N ARG A 55 -9.81 2.07 -18.53
CA ARG A 55 -9.85 1.04 -17.49
C ARG A 55 -9.51 1.58 -16.10
N ALA A 56 -8.49 2.45 -16.00
CA ALA A 56 -8.07 3.09 -14.74
C ALA A 56 -8.99 4.23 -14.28
N GLY A 57 -9.77 4.85 -15.18
CA GLY A 57 -10.71 5.92 -14.85
C GLY A 57 -12.11 5.45 -14.50
N TYR A 58 -12.61 4.47 -15.26
CA TYR A 58 -14.04 4.09 -15.26
C TYR A 58 -14.30 2.57 -15.36
N GLY A 59 -13.26 1.77 -15.61
CA GLY A 59 -13.40 0.34 -15.82
C GLY A 59 -13.06 -0.50 -14.58
N ASP A 60 -12.62 -1.72 -14.86
CA ASP A 60 -12.29 -2.79 -13.91
C ASP A 60 -11.05 -2.51 -13.06
N PHE A 61 -10.27 -1.48 -13.39
CA PHE A 61 -9.13 -0.99 -12.60
C PHE A 61 -9.35 0.45 -12.10
N ALA A 62 -10.59 0.94 -12.07
CA ALA A 62 -10.85 2.31 -11.62
C ALA A 62 -10.30 2.54 -10.20
N ILE A 63 -9.58 3.63 -9.96
CA ILE A 63 -8.93 3.90 -8.66
C ILE A 63 -9.93 4.05 -7.51
N ASN A 64 -11.14 4.48 -7.82
CA ASN A 64 -12.22 4.66 -6.86
C ASN A 64 -13.09 3.38 -6.83
N PRO A 65 -13.14 2.64 -5.70
CA PRO A 65 -13.94 1.42 -5.60
C PRO A 65 -15.44 1.66 -5.81
N ASN A 66 -15.96 2.86 -5.53
CA ASN A 66 -17.36 3.21 -5.82
C ASN A 66 -17.67 3.23 -7.31
N ARG A 67 -16.66 3.37 -8.18
CA ARG A 67 -16.79 3.31 -9.64
C ARG A 67 -16.48 1.90 -10.15
N ARG A 68 -15.39 1.29 -9.66
CA ARG A 68 -14.92 -0.04 -10.06
C ARG A 68 -15.93 -1.14 -9.72
N LYS A 69 -16.53 -1.08 -8.52
CA LYS A 69 -17.64 -1.95 -8.05
C LYS A 69 -17.41 -3.45 -8.25
N LEU A 70 -16.20 -3.94 -7.99
CA LEU A 70 -15.99 -5.39 -7.89
C LEU A 70 -16.76 -5.94 -6.67
N ASP A 71 -17.03 -7.24 -6.65
CA ASP A 71 -17.70 -7.90 -5.50
C ASP A 71 -16.93 -7.70 -4.17
N VAL A 72 -15.63 -7.46 -4.28
CA VAL A 72 -14.70 -7.24 -3.17
C VAL A 72 -14.57 -5.76 -2.81
N ASP A 73 -15.21 -4.87 -3.56
CA ASP A 73 -15.27 -3.44 -3.25
C ASP A 73 -16.45 -3.14 -2.33
N TYR A 74 -16.22 -2.22 -1.40
CA TYR A 74 -17.24 -1.70 -0.50
C TYR A 74 -17.41 -0.19 -0.70
N PRO A 75 -18.61 0.35 -0.47
CA PRO A 75 -18.85 1.79 -0.60
C PRO A 75 -17.96 2.59 0.35
N ILE A 76 -17.29 3.61 -0.19
CA ILE A 76 -16.49 4.57 0.58
C ILE A 76 -17.17 5.93 0.54
N ASN A 77 -17.52 6.48 1.70
CA ASN A 77 -18.10 7.81 1.78
C ASN A 77 -16.98 8.86 1.76
N GLU A 78 -16.98 9.71 0.73
CA GLU A 78 -16.05 10.84 0.58
C GLU A 78 -16.77 12.21 0.54
N ASP A 79 -18.09 12.26 0.84
CA ASP A 79 -18.94 13.45 0.65
C ASP A 79 -18.44 14.69 1.43
N ASN A 80 -17.81 14.48 2.58
CA ASN A 80 -17.25 15.54 3.44
C ASN A 80 -15.71 15.46 3.52
N SER A 81 -15.06 14.87 2.52
CA SER A 81 -13.61 14.74 2.47
C SER A 81 -13.03 15.66 1.39
N PRO A 82 -11.98 16.45 1.69
CA PRO A 82 -11.21 17.14 0.65
C PRO A 82 -10.30 16.19 -0.14
N ILE A 83 -10.22 14.92 0.24
CA ILE A 83 -9.35 13.89 -0.34
C ILE A 83 -10.23 12.78 -0.92
N SER A 84 -10.05 12.49 -2.20
CA SER A 84 -10.68 11.35 -2.85
C SER A 84 -9.94 10.05 -2.60
N VAL A 85 -10.67 8.94 -2.60
CA VAL A 85 -10.07 7.62 -2.38
C VAL A 85 -9.36 7.07 -3.63
N ALA A 86 -8.19 6.48 -3.40
CA ALA A 86 -7.53 5.57 -4.34
C ALA A 86 -7.24 4.26 -3.60
N ASN A 87 -7.93 3.18 -3.96
CA ASN A 87 -7.79 1.89 -3.27
C ASN A 87 -8.04 0.72 -4.23
N PHE A 88 -7.39 -0.41 -3.99
CA PHE A 88 -7.62 -1.67 -4.70
C PHE A 88 -7.70 -2.82 -3.69
N ASN A 89 -8.79 -3.59 -3.77
CA ASN A 89 -9.04 -4.73 -2.87
C ASN A 89 -8.65 -6.02 -3.60
N GLY A 90 -7.52 -6.60 -3.23
CA GLY A 90 -6.91 -7.75 -3.91
C GLY A 90 -5.46 -7.94 -3.49
N VAL A 91 -4.87 -9.08 -3.87
CA VAL A 91 -3.48 -9.37 -3.53
C VAL A 91 -2.56 -8.36 -4.25
N GLY A 92 -1.71 -7.68 -3.48
CA GLY A 92 -0.94 -6.50 -3.89
C GLY A 92 -1.56 -5.18 -3.40
N GLY A 93 -2.88 -5.13 -3.22
CA GLY A 93 -3.59 -3.94 -2.74
C GLY A 93 -3.32 -2.71 -3.60
N GLY A 94 -3.17 -1.54 -2.97
CA GLY A 94 -2.92 -0.28 -3.68
C GLY A 94 -1.71 -0.26 -4.62
N THR A 95 -0.74 -1.17 -4.48
CA THR A 95 0.41 -1.25 -5.40
C THR A 95 0.03 -1.75 -6.79
N ILE A 96 -1.18 -2.30 -6.98
CA ILE A 96 -1.72 -2.63 -8.30
C ILE A 96 -2.01 -1.37 -9.11
N LEU A 97 -2.34 -0.25 -8.45
CA LEU A 97 -2.78 1.00 -9.09
C LEU A 97 -1.81 2.18 -8.91
N TYR A 98 -0.82 2.05 -8.02
CA TYR A 98 0.06 3.15 -7.66
C TYR A 98 0.88 3.68 -8.85
N ALA A 99 1.30 4.94 -8.76
CA ALA A 99 2.14 5.57 -9.78
C ALA A 99 3.64 5.24 -9.65
N GLY A 100 4.03 4.34 -8.73
CA GLY A 100 5.45 4.02 -8.50
C GLY A 100 6.27 5.13 -7.84
N HIS A 101 5.63 6.10 -7.17
CA HIS A 101 6.33 7.18 -6.46
C HIS A 101 6.75 6.74 -5.05
N PHE A 102 8.03 6.95 -4.71
CA PHE A 102 8.62 6.62 -3.40
C PHE A 102 9.23 7.86 -2.72
N PRO A 103 8.43 8.87 -2.31
CA PRO A 103 8.94 9.99 -1.55
C PRO A 103 9.31 9.55 -0.12
N ARG A 104 10.43 10.08 0.39
CA ARG A 104 10.77 10.00 1.82
C ARG A 104 10.25 11.24 2.54
N PHE A 105 9.86 11.08 3.80
CA PHE A 105 9.55 12.24 4.66
C PHE A 105 10.80 13.09 4.89
N HIS A 106 10.61 14.40 5.06
CA HIS A 106 11.65 15.30 5.54
C HIS A 106 11.81 15.18 7.06
N PRO A 107 12.99 15.48 7.63
CA PRO A 107 13.17 15.53 9.09
C PRO A 107 12.21 16.47 9.83
N SER A 108 11.72 17.52 9.17
CA SER A 108 10.69 18.43 9.70
C SER A 108 9.34 17.76 9.91
N ASP A 109 8.98 16.78 9.07
CA ASP A 109 7.67 16.14 9.09
C ASP A 109 7.44 15.34 10.39
N PHE A 110 8.53 14.96 11.08
CA PHE A 110 8.48 14.30 12.38
C PHE A 110 8.33 15.27 13.56
N ARG A 111 8.41 16.59 13.32
CA ARG A 111 8.50 17.64 14.35
C ARG A 111 7.51 18.78 14.15
N VAL A 112 6.35 18.50 13.55
CA VAL A 112 5.35 19.53 13.17
C VAL A 112 4.79 20.29 14.38
N LYS A 113 4.77 19.70 15.58
CA LYS A 113 4.36 20.42 16.79
C LYS A 113 5.43 21.37 17.26
N SER A 114 6.67 20.90 17.33
CA SER A 114 7.80 21.72 17.79
C SER A 114 8.17 22.84 16.81
N LEU A 115 8.04 22.62 15.50
CA LEU A 115 8.44 23.59 14.47
C LEU A 115 7.29 24.50 14.06
N ASP A 116 6.10 23.95 13.86
CA ASP A 116 4.98 24.65 13.23
C ASP A 116 3.82 24.89 14.20
N GLY A 117 3.87 24.32 15.42
CA GLY A 117 2.86 24.50 16.45
C GLY A 117 1.55 23.73 16.20
N ILE A 118 1.55 22.75 15.29
CA ILE A 118 0.37 21.97 14.90
C ILE A 118 0.56 20.48 15.16
N ALA A 119 -0.55 19.74 15.36
CA ALA A 119 -0.56 18.29 15.57
C ALA A 119 0.43 17.84 16.66
N ASP A 120 1.04 16.66 16.49
CA ASP A 120 2.01 16.08 17.41
C ASP A 120 3.34 15.75 16.72
N ASP A 121 4.42 15.86 17.48
CA ASP A 121 5.71 15.32 17.08
C ASP A 121 5.67 13.80 17.15
N TRP A 122 6.33 13.16 16.19
CA TRP A 122 6.43 11.71 16.17
C TRP A 122 7.36 11.23 17.30
N PRO A 123 7.10 10.05 17.88
CA PRO A 123 7.97 9.47 18.91
C PRO A 123 9.30 8.93 18.35
N ILE A 124 9.52 9.07 17.04
CA ILE A 124 10.71 8.68 16.29
C ILE A 124 11.10 9.82 15.36
N ASN A 125 12.33 9.80 14.84
CA ASN A 125 12.81 10.80 13.89
C ASN A 125 13.16 10.17 12.53
N TYR A 126 13.51 11.00 11.56
CA TYR A 126 13.94 10.57 10.24
C TYR A 126 15.07 9.54 10.30
N GLN A 127 16.09 9.76 11.14
CA GLN A 127 17.24 8.86 11.28
C GLN A 127 16.85 7.47 11.79
N THR A 128 15.73 7.36 12.51
CA THR A 128 15.18 6.07 12.94
C THR A 128 14.63 5.28 11.75
N LEU A 129 14.03 5.96 10.76
CA LEU A 129 13.44 5.34 9.56
C LEU A 129 14.40 5.25 8.38
N GLU A 130 15.46 6.04 8.33
CA GLU A 130 16.43 6.08 7.24
C GLU A 130 16.94 4.68 6.81
N PRO A 131 17.36 3.78 7.72
CA PRO A 131 17.79 2.45 7.31
C PRO A 131 16.69 1.61 6.65
N TYR A 132 15.42 1.83 7.05
CA TYR A 132 14.27 1.13 6.49
C TYR A 132 13.83 1.73 5.16
N TYR A 133 13.98 3.04 4.96
CA TYR A 133 13.84 3.65 3.64
C TYR A 133 14.90 3.09 2.68
N ASP A 134 16.15 2.97 3.11
CA ASP A 134 17.22 2.39 2.29
C ASP A 134 17.01 0.91 1.96
N GLU A 135 16.42 0.14 2.88
CA GLU A 135 16.03 -1.25 2.62
C GLU A 135 14.89 -1.32 1.60
N ASN A 136 13.83 -0.54 1.79
CA ASN A 136 12.71 -0.48 0.86
C ASN A 136 13.16 -0.05 -0.54
N ASP A 137 14.01 0.96 -0.65
CA ASP A 137 14.50 1.45 -1.95
C ASP A 137 15.27 0.38 -2.72
N ARG A 138 16.08 -0.42 -2.01
CA ARG A 138 16.79 -1.57 -2.60
C ARG A 138 15.83 -2.67 -3.05
N ILE A 139 14.87 -3.04 -2.21
CA ILE A 139 13.89 -4.10 -2.51
C ILE A 139 13.00 -3.70 -3.69
N MET A 140 12.53 -2.45 -3.70
CA MET A 140 11.59 -1.94 -4.71
C MET A 140 12.29 -1.49 -6.00
N GLY A 141 13.62 -1.42 -6.02
CA GLY A 141 14.40 -0.99 -7.18
C GLY A 141 14.19 0.49 -7.51
N VAL A 142 14.08 1.33 -6.48
CA VAL A 142 13.81 2.76 -6.64
C VAL A 142 14.97 3.44 -7.39
N SER A 143 14.62 4.18 -8.43
CA SER A 143 15.56 5.02 -9.18
C SER A 143 15.25 6.49 -8.96
N GLY A 144 16.30 7.31 -8.80
CA GLY A 144 16.16 8.76 -8.67
C GLY A 144 17.50 9.44 -8.91
N LEU A 145 17.47 10.77 -9.03
CA LEU A 145 18.69 11.56 -9.01
C LEU A 145 19.24 11.56 -7.58
N ALA A 146 20.55 11.38 -7.43
CA ALA A 146 21.21 11.69 -6.16
C ALA A 146 21.04 13.19 -5.91
N GLY A 147 20.30 13.54 -4.86
CA GLY A 147 20.21 14.90 -4.34
C GLY A 147 21.40 15.24 -3.47
#